data_AF-A0A562ULB3-F1
#
_entry.id   AF-A0A562ULB3-F1
#
_cell.length_a   1.000
_cell.length_b   1.000
_cell.length_c   1.000
_cell.angle_alpha   90.00
_cell.angle_beta   90.00
_cell.angle_gamma   90.00
#
_symmetry.space_group_name_H-M   'P 1'
#
loop_
_entity.id
_entity.type
_entity.pdbx_description
1 polymer ?
#
loop_
_entity_poly.entity_id
_entity_poly.type
_entity_poly.pdbx_seq_one_letter_code
_entity_poly.pdbx_strand_id
1 'polypeptide(L)'
;WHHRCDYAAVIGHKRFVDHTPHTHTPQHIHHTVSEGRAETLFAGVPQEAQWIERVIDATDRLRNADQSEAYRVFVGASGSVSRRMFEAVGGMDAAMILGGDTHFGYRLAQAGAVFIPDDQSSSWHLGRSQIQSRRDAAKRYRKPFQANRMPALHYREAADRHLWTVPAVDVVVDAAGAVLDDVLGAVGPLLAGGSPRQVRVTLVADWPDPDRRHATLDDPHAELRLIHETYRGDPRVHFTHTTPTPDPQVPYRLLLPASARTTRHALDTLIAALDDAQAGLLEVRLDDGATVRLERHAAFARARHLAPDDTDLDPLVDKGFGVLRIDSGDTVHTGVVDVLSTARFGRRRDGVPQLAPARRDLAEARRELAAARRRLTRQRRRIARLRRTPLWRVRRLVDRRARRLLPERAYRLLRRFTA
;
A
#
# COMPACT_ATOMS: atom_id res chain seq x y z
N TRP A 1 -6.65 21.31 -13.20
CA TRP A 1 -5.87 20.09 -12.93
C TRP A 1 -5.77 19.17 -14.13
N HIS A 2 -6.88 18.59 -14.63
CA HIS A 2 -6.85 17.56 -15.68
C HIS A 2 -6.25 17.98 -17.03
N HIS A 3 -6.22 19.28 -17.36
CA HIS A 3 -5.50 19.80 -18.53
C HIS A 3 -3.97 19.83 -18.37
N ARG A 4 -3.45 19.65 -17.15
CA ARG A 4 -2.00 19.61 -16.84
C ARG A 4 -1.47 18.20 -16.61
N CYS A 5 -2.34 17.31 -16.13
CA CYS A 5 -1.99 15.94 -15.76
C CYS A 5 -3.24 15.07 -15.97
N ASP A 6 -3.17 14.15 -16.92
CA ASP A 6 -4.30 13.29 -17.32
C ASP A 6 -4.48 12.07 -16.41
N TYR A 7 -3.48 11.79 -15.56
CA TYR A 7 -3.50 10.78 -14.49
C TYR A 7 -3.68 11.40 -13.08
N ALA A 8 -4.26 12.59 -12.99
CA ALA A 8 -4.59 13.23 -11.71
C ALA A 8 -5.92 12.72 -11.11
N ALA A 9 -5.89 12.35 -9.83
CA ALA A 9 -7.07 12.17 -8.98
C ALA A 9 -7.19 13.37 -8.05
N VAL A 10 -8.03 14.33 -8.43
CA VAL A 10 -8.20 15.60 -7.71
C VAL A 10 -9.22 15.41 -6.61
N ILE A 11 -8.90 15.88 -5.41
CA ILE A 11 -9.72 15.76 -4.21
C ILE A 11 -10.09 17.18 -3.75
N GLY A 12 -11.35 17.55 -3.90
CA GLY A 12 -11.89 18.79 -3.37
C GLY A 12 -12.34 18.67 -1.92
N HIS A 13 -12.51 19.81 -1.26
CA HIS A 13 -12.94 19.86 0.12
C HIS A 13 -14.36 19.35 0.31
N LYS A 14 -14.59 18.70 1.47
CA LYS A 14 -15.92 18.33 1.92
C LYS A 14 -16.15 18.75 3.36
N ARG A 15 -17.20 19.53 3.55
CA ARG A 15 -17.63 20.05 4.85
C ARG A 15 -19.03 19.54 5.16
N PHE A 16 -19.29 19.26 6.43
CA PHE A 16 -20.63 18.93 6.91
C PHE A 16 -21.24 20.16 7.54
N VAL A 17 -22.48 20.48 7.17
CA VAL A 17 -23.25 21.59 7.73
C VAL A 17 -24.58 21.06 8.19
N ASP A 18 -25.06 21.55 9.33
CA ASP A 18 -26.45 21.32 9.70
C ASP A 18 -27.34 22.05 8.70
N HIS A 19 -28.43 21.41 8.31
CA HIS A 19 -29.33 21.93 7.28
C HIS A 19 -30.77 21.73 7.73
N THR A 20 -31.53 22.82 7.66
CA THR A 20 -32.98 22.77 7.78
C THR A 20 -33.56 22.76 6.37
N PRO A 21 -34.44 21.79 6.03
CA PRO A 21 -35.11 21.78 4.74
C PRO A 21 -35.75 23.14 4.43
N HIS A 22 -35.70 23.55 3.16
CA HIS A 22 -36.27 24.80 2.66
C HIS A 22 -35.60 26.11 3.15
N THR A 23 -34.46 26.06 3.84
CA THR A 23 -33.67 27.27 4.18
C THR A 23 -33.21 28.03 2.94
N HIS A 24 -32.89 27.34 1.84
CA HIS A 24 -32.54 27.95 0.56
C HIS A 24 -33.47 27.42 -0.53
N THR A 25 -33.97 28.32 -1.39
CA THR A 25 -34.71 27.92 -2.59
C THR A 25 -33.74 27.47 -3.68
N PRO A 26 -34.15 26.58 -4.61
CA PRO A 26 -33.29 26.19 -5.75
C PRO A 26 -32.78 27.38 -6.57
N GLN A 27 -33.62 28.40 -6.76
CA GLN A 27 -33.28 29.63 -7.49
C GLN A 27 -32.18 30.43 -6.77
N HIS A 28 -32.26 30.54 -5.44
CA HIS A 28 -31.25 31.21 -4.63
C HIS A 28 -29.90 30.48 -4.69
N ILE A 29 -29.92 29.13 -4.63
CA ILE A 29 -28.71 28.30 -4.77
C ILE A 29 -28.10 28.51 -6.15
N HIS A 30 -28.89 28.37 -7.22
CA HIS A 30 -28.42 28.55 -8.60
C HIS A 30 -27.80 29.92 -8.80
N HIS A 31 -28.50 30.99 -8.41
CA HIS A 31 -28.01 32.36 -8.54
C HIS A 31 -26.68 32.57 -7.79
N THR A 32 -26.62 32.17 -6.51
CA THR A 32 -25.41 32.33 -5.69
C THR A 32 -24.22 31.54 -6.22
N VAL A 33 -24.44 30.32 -6.73
CA VAL A 33 -23.39 29.50 -7.34
C VAL A 33 -22.94 30.09 -8.68
N SER A 34 -23.88 30.56 -9.51
CA SER A 34 -23.55 31.15 -10.82
C SER A 34 -22.73 32.44 -10.72
N GLU A 35 -22.85 33.15 -9.61
CA GLU A 35 -22.03 34.34 -9.29
C GLU A 35 -20.70 34.01 -8.60
N GLY A 36 -20.38 32.72 -8.41
CA GLY A 36 -19.15 32.29 -7.76
C GLY A 36 -19.10 32.58 -6.26
N ARG A 37 -20.27 32.72 -5.61
CA ARG A 37 -20.39 33.04 -4.17
C ARG A 37 -20.89 31.84 -3.35
N ALA A 38 -20.64 30.62 -3.81
CA ALA A 38 -21.19 29.40 -3.20
C ALA A 38 -20.84 29.26 -1.71
N GLU A 39 -19.66 29.72 -1.30
CA GLU A 39 -19.22 29.74 0.09
C GLU A 39 -20.08 30.59 1.02
N THR A 40 -20.81 31.59 0.47
CA THR A 40 -21.69 32.46 1.23
C THR A 40 -22.99 31.78 1.66
N LEU A 41 -23.39 30.70 0.99
CA LEU A 41 -24.63 29.95 1.30
C LEU A 41 -24.66 29.47 2.75
N PHE A 42 -23.49 29.12 3.31
CA PHE A 42 -23.36 28.61 4.67
C PHE A 42 -22.45 29.49 5.53
N ALA A 43 -22.35 30.79 5.19
CA ALA A 43 -21.65 31.76 6.01
C ALA A 43 -22.31 31.86 7.40
N GLY A 44 -21.51 31.82 8.46
CA GLY A 44 -22.00 31.87 9.84
C GLY A 44 -22.59 30.56 10.37
N VAL A 45 -22.73 29.52 9.54
CA VAL A 45 -23.15 28.18 9.99
C VAL A 45 -21.93 27.38 10.44
N PRO A 46 -21.96 26.68 11.59
CA PRO A 46 -20.89 25.78 11.99
C PRO A 46 -20.62 24.72 10.92
N GLN A 47 -19.35 24.58 10.51
CA GLN A 47 -18.93 23.63 9.48
C GLN A 47 -17.94 22.62 10.07
N GLU A 48 -18.24 21.33 9.98
CA GLU A 48 -17.32 20.27 10.40
C GLU A 48 -16.49 19.80 9.21
N ALA A 49 -15.16 19.91 9.34
CA ALA A 49 -14.23 19.39 8.35
C ALA A 49 -14.20 17.86 8.36
N GLN A 50 -14.12 17.24 7.18
CA GLN A 50 -13.94 15.80 7.08
C GLN A 50 -12.60 15.36 7.68
N TRP A 51 -12.52 14.12 8.17
CA TRP A 51 -11.30 13.55 8.75
C TRP A 51 -10.10 13.57 7.80
N ILE A 52 -10.36 13.60 6.49
CA ILE A 52 -9.41 13.59 5.38
C ILE A 52 -8.51 14.83 5.37
N GLU A 53 -9.05 15.99 5.74
CA GLU A 53 -8.29 17.24 5.84
C GLU A 53 -7.11 17.10 6.80
N ARG A 54 -7.27 16.31 7.88
CA ARG A 54 -6.19 16.04 8.83
C ARG A 54 -5.08 15.19 8.23
N VAL A 55 -5.39 14.31 7.29
CA VAL A 55 -4.39 13.49 6.59
C VAL A 55 -3.65 14.35 5.58
N ILE A 56 -4.39 15.14 4.78
CA ILE A 56 -3.84 16.10 3.82
C ILE A 56 -2.85 17.05 4.52
N ASP A 57 -3.25 17.65 5.64
CA ASP A 57 -2.38 18.52 6.45
C ASP A 57 -1.14 17.79 6.99
N ALA A 58 -1.32 16.57 7.51
CA ALA A 58 -0.25 15.82 8.18
C ALA A 58 0.82 15.30 7.21
N THR A 59 0.48 15.20 5.93
CA THR A 59 1.30 14.64 4.86
C THR A 59 1.79 15.69 3.87
N ASP A 60 1.72 16.98 4.25
CA ASP A 60 2.11 18.11 3.40
C ASP A 60 1.39 18.08 2.04
N ARG A 61 0.06 18.19 2.08
CA ARG A 61 -0.81 18.11 0.90
C ARG A 61 -0.61 16.81 0.12
N LEU A 62 -0.46 15.70 0.84
CA LEU A 62 -0.18 14.35 0.31
C LEU A 62 1.19 14.14 -0.32
N ARG A 63 2.11 15.12 -0.30
CA ARG A 63 3.48 14.94 -0.86
C ARG A 63 4.29 13.89 -0.11
N ASN A 64 4.04 13.75 1.19
CA ASN A 64 4.69 12.77 2.06
C ASN A 64 3.74 11.64 2.47
N ALA A 65 2.58 11.52 1.80
CA ALA A 65 1.66 10.42 2.05
C ALA A 65 2.21 9.18 1.36
N ASP A 66 2.19 8.05 2.07
CA ASP A 66 2.36 6.78 1.37
C ASP A 66 1.16 6.52 0.46
N GLN A 67 1.30 5.57 -0.46
CA GLN A 67 0.24 5.24 -1.41
C GLN A 67 -1.07 4.84 -0.71
N SER A 68 -0.97 4.14 0.44
CA SER A 68 -2.12 3.70 1.21
C SER A 68 -2.89 4.86 1.84
N GLU A 69 -2.21 5.91 2.27
CA GLU A 69 -2.79 7.14 2.78
C GLU A 69 -3.43 7.97 1.66
N ALA A 70 -2.75 8.06 0.51
CA ALA A 70 -3.17 8.89 -0.62
C ALA A 70 -4.50 8.45 -1.23
N TYR A 71 -4.76 7.15 -1.40
CA TYR A 71 -6.02 6.72 -2.02
C TYR A 71 -7.21 6.75 -1.06
N ARG A 72 -6.96 6.60 0.24
CA ARG A 72 -8.03 6.54 1.26
C ARG A 72 -8.70 7.89 1.49
N VAL A 73 -8.04 8.97 1.05
CA VAL A 73 -8.58 10.32 1.11
C VAL A 73 -9.43 10.69 -0.10
N PHE A 74 -9.55 9.82 -1.11
CA PHE A 74 -10.45 10.06 -2.23
C PHE A 74 -11.92 9.95 -1.79
N VAL A 75 -12.71 10.97 -2.13
CA VAL A 75 -14.15 11.04 -1.85
C VAL A 75 -14.87 11.32 -3.15
N GLY A 76 -15.77 10.43 -3.57
CA GLY A 76 -16.46 10.51 -4.86
C GLY A 76 -17.34 11.75 -4.97
N ALA A 77 -17.93 12.21 -3.86
CA ALA A 77 -18.79 13.40 -3.84
C ALA A 77 -18.04 14.72 -4.10
N SER A 78 -16.72 14.75 -3.94
CA SER A 78 -15.90 15.95 -4.13
C SER A 78 -14.62 15.68 -4.94
N GLY A 79 -14.55 14.52 -5.59
CA GLY A 79 -13.39 14.09 -6.36
C GLY A 79 -13.62 14.28 -7.85
N SER A 80 -12.53 14.45 -8.61
CA SER A 80 -12.59 14.42 -10.07
C SER A 80 -11.38 13.71 -10.67
N VAL A 81 -11.60 13.07 -11.80
CA VAL A 81 -10.59 12.39 -12.62
C VAL A 81 -10.89 12.69 -14.09
N SER A 82 -9.90 12.49 -14.96
CA SER A 82 -10.17 12.49 -16.41
C SER A 82 -11.10 11.33 -16.79
N ARG A 83 -11.91 11.51 -17.84
CA ARG A 83 -12.75 10.43 -18.38
C ARG A 83 -11.93 9.20 -18.76
N ARG A 84 -10.80 9.42 -19.44
CA ARG A 84 -9.84 8.37 -19.80
C ARG A 84 -9.40 7.57 -18.58
N MET A 85 -9.05 8.23 -17.49
CA MET A 85 -8.67 7.54 -16.25
C MET A 85 -9.82 6.77 -15.62
N PHE A 86 -11.03 7.36 -15.58
CA PHE A 86 -12.23 6.68 -15.08
C PHE A 86 -12.52 5.38 -15.86
N GLU A 87 -12.44 5.43 -17.18
CA GLU A 87 -12.65 4.27 -18.06
C GLU A 87 -11.50 3.25 -17.95
N ALA A 88 -10.25 3.72 -17.91
CA ALA A 88 -9.07 2.85 -17.79
C ALA A 88 -9.06 2.03 -16.50
N VAL A 89 -9.55 2.62 -15.39
CA VAL A 89 -9.72 1.89 -14.14
C VAL A 89 -11.07 1.18 -14.04
N GLY A 90 -11.87 1.10 -15.11
CA GLY A 90 -13.14 0.38 -15.13
C GLY A 90 -14.22 0.95 -14.20
N GLY A 91 -14.23 2.26 -13.99
CA GLY A 91 -15.27 3.00 -13.28
C GLY A 91 -15.53 2.58 -11.82
N MET A 92 -16.72 2.92 -11.34
CA MET A 92 -17.21 2.53 -10.01
C MET A 92 -17.64 1.06 -10.01
N ASP A 93 -17.24 0.31 -8.99
CA ASP A 93 -17.71 -1.06 -8.80
C ASP A 93 -19.10 -1.07 -8.15
N ALA A 94 -20.12 -1.38 -8.95
CA ALA A 94 -21.52 -1.43 -8.51
C ALA A 94 -21.78 -2.50 -7.43
N ALA A 95 -20.94 -3.54 -7.34
CA ALA A 95 -21.08 -4.55 -6.28
C ALA A 95 -20.67 -4.02 -4.91
N MET A 96 -20.03 -2.84 -4.84
CA MET A 96 -19.64 -2.19 -3.59
C MET A 96 -20.61 -1.06 -3.23
N ILE A 97 -21.73 -1.47 -2.63
CA ILE A 97 -22.82 -0.57 -2.22
C ILE A 97 -22.36 0.48 -1.19
N LEU A 98 -21.47 0.09 -0.26
CA LEU A 98 -20.91 0.99 0.75
C LEU A 98 -19.39 0.93 0.75
N GLY A 99 -18.76 2.09 0.58
CA GLY A 99 -17.31 2.22 0.47
C GLY A 99 -16.77 2.30 -0.96
N GLY A 100 -17.67 2.50 -1.93
CA GLY A 100 -17.44 2.91 -3.33
C GLY A 100 -16.11 3.62 -3.56
N ASP A 101 -16.04 4.82 -2.99
CA ASP A 101 -14.96 5.78 -3.17
C ASP A 101 -13.59 5.24 -2.75
N THR A 102 -13.52 4.43 -1.69
CA THR A 102 -12.23 3.92 -1.20
C THR A 102 -11.64 2.89 -2.15
N HIS A 103 -12.44 1.98 -2.71
CA HIS A 103 -11.91 1.02 -3.67
C HIS A 103 -11.77 1.59 -5.08
N PHE A 104 -12.60 2.56 -5.46
CA PHE A 104 -12.31 3.35 -6.66
C PHE A 104 -10.98 4.11 -6.51
N GLY A 105 -10.75 4.77 -5.37
CA GLY A 105 -9.47 5.37 -5.02
C GLY A 105 -8.32 4.37 -5.07
N TYR A 106 -8.49 3.17 -4.51
CA TYR A 106 -7.49 2.11 -4.58
C TYR A 106 -7.13 1.74 -6.04
N ARG A 107 -8.14 1.55 -6.91
CA ARG A 107 -7.92 1.24 -8.33
C ARG A 107 -7.23 2.39 -9.08
N LEU A 108 -7.59 3.63 -8.78
CA LEU A 108 -6.88 4.82 -9.28
C LEU A 108 -5.40 4.78 -8.87
N ALA A 109 -5.13 4.46 -7.60
CA ALA A 109 -3.77 4.35 -7.11
C ALA A 109 -3.00 3.21 -7.78
N GLN A 110 -3.62 2.05 -8.02
CA GLN A 110 -3.00 0.95 -8.77
C GLN A 110 -2.73 1.34 -10.23
N ALA A 111 -3.60 2.13 -10.86
CA ALA A 111 -3.34 2.68 -12.18
C ALA A 111 -2.29 3.82 -12.20
N GLY A 112 -1.64 4.11 -11.07
CA GLY A 112 -0.59 5.10 -11.00
C GLY A 112 -1.08 6.53 -10.86
N ALA A 113 -2.33 6.78 -10.44
CA ALA A 113 -2.84 8.14 -10.26
C ALA A 113 -1.99 8.96 -9.26
N VAL A 114 -1.90 10.27 -9.49
CA VAL A 114 -1.39 11.22 -8.48
C VAL A 114 -2.58 11.90 -7.80
N PHE A 115 -2.64 11.81 -6.48
CA PHE A 115 -3.71 12.42 -5.69
C PHE A 115 -3.38 13.88 -5.37
N ILE A 116 -4.26 14.79 -5.76
CA ILE A 116 -4.04 16.24 -5.65
C ILE A 116 -5.16 16.87 -4.81
N PRO A 117 -4.86 17.37 -3.60
CA PRO A 117 -5.79 18.19 -2.83
C PRO A 117 -5.99 19.55 -3.50
N ASP A 118 -7.22 19.83 -3.93
CA ASP A 118 -7.63 21.10 -4.52
C ASP A 118 -8.23 22.00 -3.43
N ASP A 119 -7.52 23.07 -3.09
CA ASP A 119 -7.90 23.99 -2.02
C ASP A 119 -8.93 25.04 -2.43
N GLN A 120 -9.27 25.07 -3.71
CA GLN A 120 -10.21 26.03 -4.29
C GLN A 120 -11.60 25.45 -4.58
N SER A 121 -11.78 24.14 -4.45
CA SER A 121 -13.10 23.50 -4.55
C SER A 121 -13.65 23.16 -3.17
N SER A 122 -14.96 23.32 -3.00
CA SER A 122 -15.66 22.96 -1.78
C SER A 122 -17.00 22.32 -2.08
N SER A 123 -17.37 21.38 -1.22
CA SER A 123 -18.68 20.74 -1.21
C SER A 123 -19.24 20.76 0.22
N TRP A 124 -20.55 21.00 0.32
CA TRP A 124 -21.26 21.00 1.59
C TRP A 124 -22.23 19.82 1.63
N HIS A 125 -21.97 18.90 2.54
CA HIS A 125 -22.88 17.81 2.85
C HIS A 125 -23.93 18.31 3.85
N LEU A 126 -25.19 18.28 3.42
CA LEU A 126 -26.32 18.74 4.22
C LEU A 126 -26.71 17.67 5.26
N GLY A 127 -26.58 18.02 6.54
CA GLY A 127 -26.83 17.13 7.67
C GLY A 127 -25.74 16.08 7.91
N ARG A 128 -25.97 15.24 8.91
CA ARG A 128 -25.05 14.15 9.29
C ARG A 128 -25.30 12.90 8.46
N SER A 129 -24.24 12.28 7.98
CA SER A 129 -24.32 11.02 7.24
C SER A 129 -24.69 9.83 8.16
N GLN A 130 -25.35 8.82 7.61
CA GLN A 130 -25.61 7.54 8.31
C GLN A 130 -24.31 6.88 8.80
N ILE A 131 -23.20 7.06 8.07
CA ILE A 131 -21.88 6.53 8.47
C ILE A 131 -21.38 7.22 9.74
N GLN A 132 -21.66 8.52 9.94
CA GLN A 132 -21.26 9.23 11.15
C GLN A 132 -22.04 8.75 12.38
N SER A 133 -23.32 8.38 12.21
CA SER A 133 -24.18 7.93 13.32
C SER A 133 -24.08 6.42 13.62
N ARG A 134 -23.74 5.58 12.62
CA ARG A 134 -23.67 4.11 12.74
C ARG A 134 -22.30 3.55 12.34
N ARG A 135 -21.22 4.16 12.82
CA ARG A 135 -19.84 3.86 12.40
C ARG A 135 -19.47 2.37 12.45
N ASP A 136 -19.81 1.68 13.53
CA ASP A 136 -19.42 0.28 13.72
C ASP A 136 -20.21 -0.66 12.81
N ALA A 137 -21.51 -0.42 12.64
CA ALA A 137 -22.34 -1.18 11.70
C ALA A 137 -21.85 -0.97 10.25
N ALA A 138 -21.57 0.28 9.86
CA ALA A 138 -21.01 0.61 8.55
C ALA A 138 -19.64 -0.05 8.31
N LYS A 139 -18.77 -0.06 9.35
CA LYS A 139 -17.48 -0.75 9.29
C LYS A 139 -17.64 -2.26 9.14
N ARG A 140 -18.54 -2.88 9.92
CA ARG A 140 -18.84 -4.32 9.84
C ARG A 140 -19.34 -4.70 8.46
N TYR A 141 -20.26 -3.91 7.89
CA TYR A 141 -20.83 -4.15 6.56
C TYR A 141 -19.76 -4.08 5.46
N ARG A 142 -18.94 -3.02 5.41
CA ARG A 142 -17.98 -2.82 4.33
C ARG A 142 -16.74 -3.72 4.42
N LYS A 143 -16.36 -4.19 5.61
CA LYS A 143 -15.14 -4.99 5.85
C LYS A 143 -15.01 -6.16 4.84
N PRO A 144 -15.99 -7.07 4.67
CA PRO A 144 -15.86 -8.19 3.73
C PRO A 144 -15.72 -7.76 2.27
N PHE A 145 -16.45 -6.73 1.83
CA PHE A 145 -16.35 -6.22 0.45
C PHE A 145 -14.97 -5.64 0.16
N GLN A 146 -14.45 -4.85 1.11
CA GLN A 146 -13.16 -4.19 0.99
C GLN A 146 -12.00 -5.17 1.12
N ALA A 147 -12.07 -6.13 2.05
CA ALA A 147 -11.02 -7.11 2.24
C ALA A 147 -10.85 -8.04 1.02
N ASN A 148 -11.92 -8.38 0.31
CA ASN A 148 -11.85 -9.16 -0.93
C ASN A 148 -11.14 -8.44 -2.09
N ARG A 149 -11.22 -7.11 -2.14
CA ARG A 149 -10.78 -6.31 -3.31
C ARG A 149 -9.53 -5.47 -3.09
N MET A 150 -9.21 -5.14 -1.83
CA MET A 150 -8.12 -4.22 -1.48
C MET A 150 -7.13 -4.90 -0.52
N PRO A 151 -6.16 -5.68 -1.02
CA PRO A 151 -5.11 -6.29 -0.20
C PRO A 151 -4.31 -5.29 0.63
N ALA A 152 -4.10 -4.08 0.10
CA ALA A 152 -3.35 -3.01 0.76
C ALA A 152 -4.09 -2.37 1.95
N LEU A 153 -5.36 -2.69 2.16
CA LEU A 153 -6.15 -2.15 3.26
C LEU A 153 -6.10 -3.11 4.45
N HIS A 154 -5.85 -2.58 5.65
CA HIS A 154 -5.67 -3.35 6.89
C HIS A 154 -6.95 -4.00 7.45
N TYR A 155 -7.74 -4.67 6.60
CA TYR A 155 -8.90 -5.46 7.00
C TYR A 155 -8.70 -6.96 6.95
N ARG A 156 -7.64 -7.42 6.28
CA ARG A 156 -7.17 -8.81 6.32
C ARG A 156 -6.40 -9.05 7.61
N GLU A 157 -6.70 -10.15 8.27
CA GLU A 157 -6.08 -10.58 9.51
C GLU A 157 -5.24 -11.83 9.26
N ALA A 158 -4.14 -11.98 10.00
CA ALA A 158 -3.28 -13.16 9.85
C ALA A 158 -3.96 -14.49 10.23
N ALA A 159 -5.05 -14.41 10.98
CA ALA A 159 -5.87 -15.55 11.36
C ALA A 159 -6.86 -15.98 10.26
N ASP A 160 -7.03 -15.20 9.19
CA ASP A 160 -7.94 -15.58 8.10
C ASP A 160 -7.46 -16.87 7.44
N ARG A 161 -8.42 -17.74 7.09
CA ARG A 161 -8.19 -19.06 6.49
C ARG A 161 -8.86 -19.25 5.12
N HIS A 162 -9.68 -18.28 4.71
CA HIS A 162 -10.31 -18.28 3.39
C HIS A 162 -9.43 -17.56 2.38
N LEU A 163 -9.68 -17.84 1.10
CA LEU A 163 -9.05 -17.13 -0.01
C LEU A 163 -9.82 -15.82 -0.29
N TRP A 164 -9.08 -14.77 -0.62
CA TRP A 164 -9.60 -13.50 -1.09
C TRP A 164 -9.66 -13.49 -2.62
N THR A 165 -10.63 -12.75 -3.17
CA THR A 165 -10.76 -12.57 -4.63
C THR A 165 -9.49 -11.98 -5.25
N VAL A 166 -8.92 -10.93 -4.65
CA VAL A 166 -7.70 -10.29 -5.13
C VAL A 166 -6.52 -10.70 -4.23
N PRO A 167 -5.50 -11.40 -4.74
CA PRO A 167 -4.31 -11.73 -3.95
C PRO A 167 -3.50 -10.45 -3.65
N ALA A 168 -2.61 -10.52 -2.65
CA ALA A 168 -1.71 -9.40 -2.37
C ALA A 168 -0.51 -9.37 -3.32
N VAL A 169 -0.09 -10.53 -3.83
CA VAL A 169 1.09 -10.68 -4.68
C VAL A 169 0.80 -11.68 -5.78
N ASP A 170 1.14 -11.31 -7.01
CA ASP A 170 1.29 -12.23 -8.13
C ASP A 170 2.75 -12.69 -8.19
N VAL A 171 2.99 -13.97 -7.97
CA VAL A 171 4.32 -14.58 -8.03
C VAL A 171 4.45 -15.28 -9.38
N VAL A 172 5.44 -14.91 -10.17
CA VAL A 172 5.76 -15.55 -11.44
C VAL A 172 7.10 -16.25 -11.29
N VAL A 173 7.10 -17.56 -11.55
CA VAL A 173 8.29 -18.40 -11.53
C VAL A 173 8.51 -18.95 -12.93
N ASP A 174 9.69 -18.71 -13.49
CA ASP A 174 10.14 -19.45 -14.67
C ASP A 174 10.57 -20.84 -14.21
N ALA A 175 9.81 -21.85 -14.63
CA ALA A 175 10.01 -23.25 -14.32
C ALA A 175 10.65 -24.02 -15.48
N ALA A 176 11.02 -23.35 -16.58
CA ALA A 176 11.70 -24.00 -17.70
C ALA A 176 13.04 -24.58 -17.23
N GLY A 177 13.21 -25.89 -17.40
CA GLY A 177 14.42 -26.61 -16.96
C GLY A 177 14.61 -26.69 -15.43
N ALA A 178 13.62 -26.26 -14.63
CA ALA A 178 13.68 -26.36 -13.19
C ALA A 178 13.44 -27.80 -12.71
N VAL A 179 14.08 -28.17 -11.60
CA VAL A 179 13.80 -29.42 -10.88
C VAL A 179 12.75 -29.21 -9.80
N LEU A 180 12.04 -30.27 -9.41
CA LEU A 180 10.97 -30.25 -8.42
C LEU A 180 11.43 -29.62 -7.10
N ASP A 181 12.59 -30.02 -6.59
CA ASP A 181 13.10 -29.54 -5.29
C ASP A 181 13.36 -28.02 -5.29
N ASP A 182 13.71 -27.44 -6.43
CA ASP A 182 13.90 -26.01 -6.59
C ASP A 182 12.57 -25.28 -6.51
N VAL A 183 11.57 -25.72 -7.27
CA VAL A 183 10.23 -25.13 -7.24
C VAL A 183 9.59 -25.30 -5.85
N LEU A 184 9.76 -26.45 -5.20
CA LEU A 184 9.28 -26.68 -3.83
C LEU A 184 9.88 -25.67 -2.84
N GLY A 185 11.19 -25.42 -2.94
CA GLY A 185 11.89 -24.47 -2.10
C GLY A 185 11.56 -23.00 -2.38
N ALA A 186 11.24 -22.67 -3.63
CA ALA A 186 10.83 -21.33 -4.04
C ALA A 186 9.38 -21.03 -3.67
N VAL A 187 8.46 -21.96 -3.94
CA VAL A 187 7.00 -21.73 -3.92
C VAL A 187 6.34 -22.23 -2.64
N GLY A 188 6.75 -23.41 -2.14
CA GLY A 188 6.13 -24.03 -0.97
C GLY A 188 6.04 -23.12 0.27
N PRO A 189 7.14 -22.46 0.67
CA PRO A 189 7.12 -21.53 1.80
C PRO A 189 6.21 -20.31 1.57
N LEU A 190 6.09 -19.80 0.34
CA LEU A 190 5.19 -18.69 0.00
C LEU A 190 3.72 -19.10 0.14
N LEU A 191 3.36 -20.31 -0.32
CA LEU A 191 2.02 -20.87 -0.18
C LEU A 191 1.67 -21.20 1.29
N ALA A 192 2.68 -21.55 2.09
CA ALA A 192 2.53 -21.72 3.55
C ALA A 192 2.49 -20.36 4.28
N GLY A 193 2.96 -19.29 3.64
CA GLY A 193 2.80 -17.91 4.08
C GLY A 193 1.32 -17.55 4.19
N GLY A 194 0.89 -17.20 5.40
CA GLY A 194 -0.52 -16.92 5.69
C GLY A 194 -0.97 -15.53 5.22
N SER A 195 -2.27 -15.29 5.40
CA SER A 195 -2.86 -13.94 5.40
C SER A 195 -2.02 -12.98 6.29
N PRO A 196 -1.93 -11.67 5.98
CA PRO A 196 -2.69 -10.92 4.97
C PRO A 196 -2.16 -11.04 3.54
N ARG A 197 -1.00 -11.67 3.33
CA ARG A 197 -0.28 -11.65 2.05
C ARG A 197 -0.48 -12.94 1.25
N GLN A 198 -1.75 -13.24 0.98
CA GLN A 198 -2.10 -14.33 0.07
C GLN A 198 -1.48 -14.11 -1.32
N VAL A 199 -0.98 -15.18 -1.91
CA VAL A 199 -0.38 -15.19 -3.25
C VAL A 199 -1.30 -15.83 -4.28
N ARG A 200 -1.08 -15.45 -5.54
CA ARG A 200 -1.35 -16.27 -6.72
C ARG A 200 0.00 -16.57 -7.36
N VAL A 201 0.26 -17.84 -7.63
CA VAL A 201 1.52 -18.31 -8.22
C VAL A 201 1.24 -18.74 -9.65
N THR A 202 2.07 -18.27 -10.57
CA THR A 202 2.07 -18.70 -11.97
C THR A 202 3.43 -19.32 -12.29
N LEU A 203 3.41 -20.60 -12.65
CA LEU A 203 4.58 -21.34 -13.10
C LEU A 203 4.59 -21.31 -14.63
N VAL A 204 5.65 -20.73 -15.20
CA VAL A 204 5.83 -20.54 -16.64
C VAL A 204 6.78 -21.60 -17.16
N ALA A 205 6.34 -22.44 -18.08
CA ALA A 205 7.17 -23.45 -18.75
C ALA A 205 6.47 -23.99 -19.99
N ASP A 206 7.21 -24.74 -20.81
CA ASP A 206 6.63 -25.56 -21.88
C ASP A 206 6.01 -26.84 -21.29
N TRP A 207 4.85 -26.67 -20.63
CA TRP A 207 4.15 -27.77 -19.96
C TRP A 207 3.79 -28.88 -20.96
N PRO A 208 4.19 -30.14 -20.69
CA PRO A 208 3.79 -31.26 -21.53
C PRO A 208 2.28 -31.53 -21.40
N ASP A 209 1.70 -32.13 -22.43
CA ASP A 209 0.32 -32.61 -22.39
C ASP A 209 0.11 -33.57 -21.19
N PRO A 210 -0.81 -33.25 -20.26
CA PRO A 210 -1.04 -34.07 -19.08
C PRO A 210 -1.64 -35.45 -19.41
N ASP A 211 -2.37 -35.57 -20.52
CA ASP A 211 -3.09 -36.80 -20.90
C ASP A 211 -2.25 -37.72 -21.79
N ARG A 212 -1.11 -37.23 -22.30
CA ARG A 212 -0.24 -38.00 -23.18
C ARG A 212 0.53 -39.09 -22.41
N ARG A 213 0.49 -40.33 -22.92
CA ARG A 213 1.32 -41.43 -22.42
C ARG A 213 2.81 -41.12 -22.58
N HIS A 214 3.57 -41.39 -21.54
CA HIS A 214 5.00 -41.11 -21.41
C HIS A 214 5.71 -42.23 -20.65
N ALA A 215 7.04 -42.27 -20.74
CA ALA A 215 7.85 -43.11 -19.88
C ALA A 215 7.74 -42.60 -18.43
N THR A 216 7.98 -43.45 -17.43
CA THR A 216 7.88 -43.00 -16.03
C THR A 216 9.16 -42.30 -15.57
N LEU A 217 10.31 -42.94 -15.75
CA LEU A 217 11.61 -42.42 -15.29
C LEU A 217 12.45 -41.81 -16.43
N ASP A 218 12.26 -42.30 -17.66
CA ASP A 218 13.01 -41.83 -18.83
C ASP A 218 12.25 -40.74 -19.63
N ASP A 219 11.27 -40.08 -19.02
CA ASP A 219 10.55 -38.98 -19.66
C ASP A 219 11.43 -37.71 -19.66
N PRO A 220 11.72 -37.10 -20.84
CA PRO A 220 12.43 -35.83 -20.90
C PRO A 220 11.73 -34.67 -20.17
N HIS A 221 10.44 -34.79 -19.85
CA HIS A 221 9.67 -33.80 -19.08
C HIS A 221 9.34 -34.27 -17.65
N ALA A 222 10.05 -35.26 -17.11
CA ALA A 222 9.76 -35.84 -15.80
C ALA A 222 9.61 -34.79 -14.69
N GLU A 223 10.55 -33.84 -14.59
CA GLU A 223 10.52 -32.78 -13.58
C GLU A 223 9.28 -31.87 -13.70
N LEU A 224 8.93 -31.44 -14.92
CA LEU A 224 7.74 -30.62 -15.16
C LEU A 224 6.45 -31.38 -14.80
N ARG A 225 6.38 -32.68 -15.09
CA ARG A 225 5.23 -33.49 -14.68
C ARG A 225 5.12 -33.64 -13.17
N LEU A 226 6.24 -33.80 -12.47
CA LEU A 226 6.28 -33.86 -11.01
C LEU A 226 5.87 -32.53 -10.37
N ILE A 227 6.34 -31.40 -10.91
CA ILE A 227 5.93 -30.07 -10.47
C ILE A 227 4.42 -29.88 -10.68
N HIS A 228 3.91 -30.27 -11.87
CA HIS A 228 2.49 -30.18 -12.17
C HIS A 228 1.65 -31.03 -11.21
N GLU A 229 1.98 -32.31 -11.04
CA GLU A 229 1.25 -33.21 -10.12
C GLU A 229 1.29 -32.71 -8.67
N THR A 230 2.41 -32.15 -8.23
CA THR A 230 2.57 -31.59 -6.88
C THR A 230 1.59 -30.46 -6.59
N TYR A 231 1.35 -29.58 -7.57
CA TYR A 231 0.53 -28.38 -7.37
C TYR A 231 -0.85 -28.42 -8.01
N ARG A 232 -1.22 -29.47 -8.75
CA ARG A 232 -2.50 -29.56 -9.49
C ARG A 232 -3.76 -29.30 -8.63
N GLY A 233 -3.68 -29.56 -7.33
CA GLY A 233 -4.78 -29.40 -6.39
C GLY A 233 -4.86 -28.05 -5.69
N ASP A 234 -3.84 -27.19 -5.80
CA ASP A 234 -3.84 -25.89 -5.12
C ASP A 234 -4.40 -24.81 -6.05
N PRO A 235 -5.58 -24.21 -5.74
CA PRO A 235 -6.22 -23.23 -6.61
C PRO A 235 -5.46 -21.90 -6.71
N ARG A 236 -4.37 -21.73 -5.94
CA ARG A 236 -3.50 -20.55 -6.03
C ARG A 236 -2.42 -20.72 -7.09
N VAL A 237 -2.14 -21.93 -7.52
CA VAL A 237 -1.06 -22.25 -8.49
C VAL A 237 -1.66 -22.44 -9.87
N HIS A 238 -1.08 -21.74 -10.84
CA HIS A 238 -1.52 -21.75 -12.24
C HIS A 238 -0.33 -22.13 -13.13
N PHE A 239 -0.58 -22.91 -14.16
CA PHE A 239 0.42 -23.35 -15.13
C PHE A 239 0.16 -22.63 -16.46
N THR A 240 1.17 -21.95 -17.00
CA THR A 240 1.05 -21.18 -18.25
C THR A 240 2.29 -21.37 -19.12
N HIS A 241 2.13 -21.26 -20.44
CA HIS A 241 3.27 -21.27 -21.38
C HIS A 241 4.00 -19.94 -21.47
N THR A 242 3.30 -18.83 -21.24
CA THR A 242 3.85 -17.48 -21.36
C THR A 242 3.64 -16.71 -20.08
N THR A 243 4.58 -15.83 -19.75
CA THR A 243 4.47 -14.91 -18.62
C THR A 243 3.18 -14.09 -18.72
N PRO A 244 2.29 -14.12 -17.70
CA PRO A 244 1.03 -13.38 -17.76
C PRO A 244 1.27 -11.87 -17.69
N THR A 245 0.34 -11.10 -18.25
CA THR A 245 0.29 -9.65 -18.04
C THR A 245 -0.05 -9.36 -16.58
N PRO A 246 0.54 -8.32 -15.94
CA PRO A 246 0.20 -7.95 -14.57
C PRO A 246 -1.30 -7.66 -14.38
N ASP A 247 -1.90 -8.24 -13.33
CA ASP A 247 -3.27 -7.93 -12.95
C ASP A 247 -3.34 -6.53 -12.32
N PRO A 248 -4.15 -5.59 -12.85
CA PRO A 248 -4.26 -4.23 -12.34
C PRO A 248 -4.85 -4.11 -10.93
N GLN A 249 -5.43 -5.19 -10.39
CA GLN A 249 -5.95 -5.21 -9.03
C GLN A 249 -4.93 -5.67 -7.99
N VAL A 250 -3.84 -6.33 -8.41
CA VAL A 250 -2.86 -6.92 -7.50
C VAL A 250 -1.72 -5.93 -7.26
N PRO A 251 -1.46 -5.51 -6.01
CA PRO A 251 -0.55 -4.39 -5.75
C PRO A 251 0.93 -4.70 -5.98
N TYR A 252 1.30 -5.99 -5.94
CA TYR A 252 2.69 -6.41 -6.04
C TYR A 252 2.84 -7.57 -7.02
N ARG A 253 3.92 -7.54 -7.79
CA ARG A 253 4.35 -8.65 -8.63
C ARG A 253 5.75 -9.09 -8.23
N LEU A 254 5.94 -10.38 -7.96
CA LEU A 254 7.21 -10.98 -7.64
C LEU A 254 7.66 -11.85 -8.82
N LEU A 255 8.75 -11.47 -9.49
CA LEU A 255 9.45 -12.37 -10.41
C LEU A 255 10.51 -13.13 -9.59
N LEU A 256 10.36 -14.45 -9.55
CA LEU A 256 11.13 -15.32 -8.68
C LEU A 256 11.83 -16.40 -9.54
N PRO A 257 13.17 -16.41 -9.61
CA PRO A 257 13.91 -17.52 -10.20
C PRO A 257 13.58 -18.83 -9.47
N ALA A 258 13.46 -19.95 -10.20
CA ALA A 258 13.22 -21.25 -9.57
C ALA A 258 14.33 -21.66 -8.59
N SER A 259 15.58 -21.22 -8.82
CA SER A 259 16.71 -21.48 -7.91
C SER A 259 16.57 -20.81 -6.55
N ALA A 260 15.75 -19.76 -6.43
CA ALA A 260 15.58 -19.01 -5.20
C ALA A 260 14.94 -19.86 -4.10
N ARG A 261 15.46 -19.80 -2.88
CA ARG A 261 14.80 -20.39 -1.71
C ARG A 261 14.09 -19.32 -0.91
N THR A 262 12.82 -19.54 -0.60
CA THR A 262 12.03 -18.58 0.16
C THR A 262 11.73 -19.09 1.57
N THR A 263 11.30 -18.17 2.42
CA THR A 263 10.72 -18.48 3.73
C THR A 263 9.27 -18.04 3.75
N ARG A 264 8.50 -18.54 4.71
CA ARG A 264 7.10 -18.12 4.91
C ARG A 264 6.92 -16.62 5.20
N HIS A 265 7.99 -15.90 5.49
CA HIS A 265 7.99 -14.45 5.80
C HIS A 265 8.62 -13.60 4.69
N ALA A 266 9.01 -14.21 3.55
CA ALA A 266 9.69 -13.50 2.48
C ALA A 266 8.88 -12.30 1.99
N LEU A 267 7.60 -12.50 1.65
CA LEU A 267 6.73 -11.43 1.15
C LEU A 267 6.50 -10.32 2.18
N ASP A 268 6.34 -10.69 3.46
CA ASP A 268 6.21 -9.71 4.53
C ASP A 268 7.41 -8.78 4.60
N THR A 269 8.61 -9.35 4.44
CA THR A 269 9.85 -8.60 4.58
C THR A 269 10.19 -7.80 3.33
N LEU A 270 10.08 -8.42 2.14
CA LEU A 270 10.31 -7.72 0.86
C LEU A 270 9.36 -6.53 0.70
N ILE A 271 8.06 -6.71 0.98
CA ILE A 271 7.11 -5.61 0.84
C ILE A 271 7.32 -4.56 1.93
N ALA A 272 7.67 -4.96 3.17
CA ALA A 272 8.01 -3.98 4.20
C ALA A 272 9.24 -3.15 3.80
N ALA A 273 10.28 -3.76 3.23
CA ALA A 273 11.46 -3.04 2.74
C ALA A 273 11.11 -2.09 1.58
N LEU A 274 10.31 -2.56 0.63
CA LEU A 274 9.82 -1.74 -0.50
C LEU A 274 8.96 -0.56 -0.02
N ASP A 275 8.06 -0.79 0.95
CA ASP A 275 7.21 0.24 1.57
C ASP A 275 8.05 1.23 2.39
N ASP A 276 9.00 0.77 3.20
CA ASP A 276 9.86 1.64 4.03
C ASP A 276 10.76 2.54 3.16
N ALA A 277 11.26 2.02 2.03
CA ALA A 277 11.99 2.81 1.03
C ALA A 277 11.10 3.68 0.15
N GLN A 278 9.76 3.52 0.21
CA GLN A 278 8.79 4.11 -0.73
C GLN A 278 9.12 3.80 -2.20
N ALA A 279 9.82 2.69 -2.45
CA ALA A 279 10.33 2.30 -3.75
C ALA A 279 9.23 1.71 -4.65
N GLY A 280 9.43 1.84 -5.97
CA GLY A 280 8.59 1.22 -7.00
C GLY A 280 9.05 -0.18 -7.39
N LEU A 281 10.33 -0.46 -7.16
CA LEU A 281 10.99 -1.70 -7.50
C LEU A 281 11.98 -2.08 -6.38
N LEU A 282 12.03 -3.36 -6.04
CA LEU A 282 13.04 -3.96 -5.19
C LEU A 282 13.69 -5.12 -5.92
N GLU A 283 15.02 -5.14 -5.94
CA GLU A 283 15.84 -6.20 -6.55
C GLU A 283 16.75 -6.81 -5.49
N VAL A 284 16.76 -8.13 -5.40
CA VAL A 284 17.68 -8.90 -4.54
C VAL A 284 18.55 -9.75 -5.45
N ARG A 285 19.85 -9.47 -5.49
CA ARG A 285 20.82 -10.29 -6.22
C ARG A 285 21.17 -11.52 -5.38
N LEU A 286 21.10 -12.69 -5.99
CA LEU A 286 21.52 -13.97 -5.40
C LEU A 286 22.98 -14.26 -5.80
N ASP A 287 23.67 -15.13 -5.05
CA ASP A 287 25.08 -15.50 -5.31
C ASP A 287 25.25 -16.23 -6.65
N ASP A 288 24.21 -16.91 -7.13
CA ASP A 288 24.18 -17.54 -8.45
C ASP A 288 24.05 -16.52 -9.61
N GLY A 289 23.95 -15.22 -9.28
CA GLY A 289 23.77 -14.12 -10.22
C GLY A 289 22.32 -13.88 -10.61
N ALA A 290 21.38 -14.76 -10.23
CA ALA A 290 19.96 -14.55 -10.46
C ALA A 290 19.43 -13.40 -9.59
N THR A 291 18.28 -12.85 -9.98
CA THR A 291 17.69 -11.70 -9.27
C THR A 291 16.24 -11.98 -8.93
N VAL A 292 15.89 -11.82 -7.66
CA VAL A 292 14.50 -11.76 -7.21
C VAL A 292 14.02 -10.33 -7.34
N ARG A 293 12.85 -10.15 -7.97
CA ARG A 293 12.34 -8.83 -8.33
C ARG A 293 10.92 -8.62 -7.81
N LEU A 294 10.74 -7.64 -6.93
CA LEU A 294 9.43 -7.23 -6.42
C LEU A 294 9.05 -5.87 -7.00
N GLU A 295 8.00 -5.86 -7.82
CA GLU A 295 7.45 -4.69 -8.48
C GLU A 295 6.22 -4.17 -7.73
N ARG A 296 6.17 -2.86 -7.48
CA ARG A 296 4.93 -2.18 -7.07
C ARG A 296 4.12 -1.88 -8.32
N HIS A 297 2.94 -2.48 -8.44
CA HIS A 297 2.12 -2.37 -9.64
C HIS A 297 1.87 -0.90 -10.04
N ALA A 298 1.56 -0.03 -9.08
CA ALA A 298 1.31 1.37 -9.33
C ALA A 298 2.48 2.16 -9.92
N ALA A 299 3.72 1.79 -9.59
CA ALA A 299 4.89 2.43 -10.16
C ALA A 299 5.03 2.08 -11.64
N PHE A 300 4.90 0.79 -11.96
CA PHE A 300 4.95 0.29 -13.33
C PHE A 300 3.73 0.72 -14.16
N ALA A 301 2.55 0.82 -13.57
CA ALA A 301 1.36 1.36 -14.24
C ALA A 301 1.56 2.82 -14.65
N ARG A 302 2.14 3.65 -13.77
CA ARG A 302 2.48 5.03 -14.11
C ARG A 302 3.57 5.09 -15.17
N ALA A 303 4.62 4.27 -15.07
CA ALA A 303 5.67 4.23 -16.07
C ALA A 303 5.10 3.86 -17.46
N ARG A 304 4.27 2.82 -17.55
CA ARG A 304 3.54 2.44 -18.78
C ARG A 304 2.63 3.54 -19.31
N HIS A 305 1.98 4.31 -18.44
CA HIS A 305 1.17 5.45 -18.88
C HIS A 305 2.03 6.56 -19.49
N LEU A 306 3.22 6.81 -18.94
CA LEU A 306 4.14 7.85 -19.41
C LEU A 306 4.94 7.45 -20.64
N ALA A 307 5.20 6.15 -20.82
CA ALA A 307 5.93 5.58 -21.96
C ALA A 307 5.27 4.26 -22.40
N PRO A 308 4.16 4.32 -23.16
CA PRO A 308 3.38 3.14 -23.54
C PRO A 308 4.11 2.18 -24.49
N ASP A 309 5.05 2.70 -25.28
CA ASP A 309 5.80 1.94 -26.28
C ASP A 309 7.17 1.45 -25.76
N ASP A 310 7.52 1.78 -24.52
CA ASP A 310 8.80 1.41 -23.91
C ASP A 310 8.71 0.05 -23.21
N THR A 311 9.68 -0.82 -23.50
CA THR A 311 9.81 -2.13 -22.90
C THR A 311 10.65 -2.11 -21.62
N ASP A 312 11.53 -1.11 -21.45
CA ASP A 312 12.34 -0.93 -20.24
C ASP A 312 11.81 0.25 -19.40
N LEU A 313 11.00 -0.10 -18.41
CA LEU A 313 10.32 0.88 -17.57
C LEU A 313 11.10 1.26 -16.31
N ASP A 314 12.21 0.55 -16.03
CA ASP A 314 12.95 0.70 -14.78
C ASP A 314 13.53 2.10 -14.58
N PRO A 315 14.09 2.78 -15.59
CA PRO A 315 14.55 4.16 -15.44
C PRO A 315 13.42 5.13 -15.06
N LEU A 316 12.21 4.92 -15.59
CA LEU A 316 11.04 5.73 -15.24
C LEU A 316 10.53 5.43 -13.85
N VAL A 317 10.54 4.15 -13.44
CA VAL A 317 10.21 3.74 -12.07
C VAL A 317 11.21 4.32 -11.09
N ASP A 318 12.52 4.30 -11.38
CA ASP A 318 13.55 4.87 -10.53
C ASP A 318 13.37 6.38 -10.34
N LYS A 319 13.11 7.10 -11.44
CA LYS A 319 12.86 8.54 -11.40
C LYS A 319 11.60 8.91 -10.61
N GLY A 320 10.55 8.08 -10.68
CA GLY A 320 9.24 8.39 -10.10
C GLY A 320 9.02 7.88 -8.67
N PHE A 321 9.55 6.70 -8.36
CA PHE A 321 9.34 5.99 -7.10
C PHE A 321 10.65 5.48 -6.48
N GLY A 322 11.72 5.33 -7.25
CA GLY A 322 13.00 4.80 -6.79
C GLY A 322 13.10 3.27 -6.89
N VAL A 323 14.34 2.78 -6.96
CA VAL A 323 14.69 1.36 -6.92
C VAL A 323 15.52 1.04 -5.68
N LEU A 324 15.11 0.01 -4.93
CA LEU A 324 15.88 -0.55 -3.83
C LEU A 324 16.63 -1.79 -4.30
N ARG A 325 17.96 -1.77 -4.22
CA ARG A 325 18.82 -2.93 -4.54
C ARG A 325 19.44 -3.49 -3.27
N ILE A 326 19.41 -4.80 -3.13
CA ILE A 326 19.96 -5.55 -2.00
C ILE A 326 20.87 -6.64 -2.58
N ASP A 327 22.14 -6.67 -2.17
CA ASP A 327 23.06 -7.75 -2.52
C ASP A 327 22.96 -8.90 -1.51
N SER A 328 23.32 -10.13 -1.92
CA SER A 328 23.19 -11.37 -1.13
C SER A 328 23.90 -11.35 0.24
N GLY A 329 24.88 -10.47 0.42
CA GLY A 329 25.61 -10.27 1.69
C GLY A 329 24.95 -9.30 2.67
N ASP A 330 23.99 -8.49 2.22
CA ASP A 330 23.30 -7.54 3.08
C ASP A 330 22.22 -8.25 3.89
N THR A 331 22.52 -8.41 5.18
CA THR A 331 21.71 -9.09 6.21
C THR A 331 20.38 -8.40 6.53
N VAL A 332 19.79 -7.67 5.59
CA VAL A 332 18.34 -7.47 5.63
C VAL A 332 17.75 -8.85 5.43
N HIS A 333 17.06 -9.38 6.46
CA HIS A 333 16.39 -10.67 6.41
C HIS A 333 15.25 -10.65 5.39
N THR A 334 15.54 -10.55 4.09
CA THR A 334 14.57 -10.52 2.97
C THR A 334 13.67 -11.76 2.97
N GLY A 335 14.07 -12.80 3.72
CA GLY A 335 13.37 -14.08 3.78
C GLY A 335 13.55 -14.88 2.50
N VAL A 336 14.42 -14.43 1.59
CA VAL A 336 15.00 -15.20 0.49
C VAL A 336 16.38 -15.63 0.96
N VAL A 337 16.70 -16.91 0.82
CA VAL A 337 17.97 -17.50 1.29
C VAL A 337 18.81 -17.89 0.08
N ASP A 338 20.11 -17.61 0.18
CA ASP A 338 21.09 -18.04 -0.79
C ASP A 338 21.42 -19.54 -0.67
N VAL A 339 21.33 -20.27 -1.77
CA VAL A 339 21.58 -21.72 -1.80
C VAL A 339 23.08 -22.04 -1.84
N LEU A 340 23.93 -21.19 -2.42
CA LEU A 340 25.36 -21.49 -2.57
C LEU A 340 26.14 -21.34 -1.25
N SER A 341 25.60 -20.60 -0.27
CA SER A 341 26.17 -20.56 1.09
C SER A 341 25.82 -21.80 1.95
N THR A 342 24.89 -22.66 1.49
CA THR A 342 24.34 -23.77 2.29
C THR A 342 24.82 -25.16 1.88
N ALA A 343 26.11 -25.30 1.57
CA ALA A 343 26.81 -26.58 1.60
C ALA A 343 26.85 -27.27 3.00
N ARG A 344 26.00 -26.85 3.95
CA ARG A 344 25.90 -27.39 5.33
C ARG A 344 24.50 -27.77 5.78
N PHE A 345 23.48 -27.80 4.92
CA PHE A 345 22.25 -28.53 5.24
C PHE A 345 22.32 -29.98 4.72
N GLY A 346 23.37 -30.67 5.17
CA GLY A 346 23.40 -32.12 5.18
C GLY A 346 22.26 -32.66 6.06
N ARG A 347 21.62 -33.72 5.56
CA ARG A 347 20.61 -34.55 6.24
C ARG A 347 20.77 -34.54 7.77
N ARG A 348 19.81 -33.94 8.48
CA ARG A 348 19.50 -34.29 9.88
C ARG A 348 17.99 -34.40 10.05
N ARG A 349 17.50 -35.64 9.94
CA ARG A 349 16.55 -36.16 10.93
C ARG A 349 17.32 -36.14 12.26
N ASP A 350 16.88 -35.30 13.19
CA ASP A 350 16.90 -35.51 14.65
C ASP A 350 16.77 -34.18 15.39
N GLY A 351 15.75 -34.08 16.24
CA GLY A 351 15.65 -33.15 17.36
C GLY A 351 15.48 -31.67 17.01
N VAL A 352 14.24 -31.19 16.97
CA VAL A 352 13.90 -29.75 16.99
C VAL A 352 14.51 -29.12 18.25
N PRO A 353 15.48 -28.19 18.17
CA PRO A 353 15.88 -27.40 19.32
C PRO A 353 14.73 -26.43 19.62
N GLN A 354 14.33 -26.33 20.89
CA GLN A 354 13.22 -25.49 21.34
C GLN A 354 13.37 -24.03 20.86
N LEU A 355 12.54 -23.62 19.90
CA LEU A 355 12.38 -22.26 19.36
C LEU A 355 11.78 -21.25 20.38
N ALA A 356 11.71 -21.59 21.67
CA ALA A 356 11.04 -20.77 22.68
C ALA A 356 11.79 -19.45 23.00
N PRO A 357 13.14 -19.40 23.09
CA PRO A 357 13.85 -18.16 23.34
C PRO A 357 13.73 -17.17 22.16
N ALA A 358 14.01 -17.62 20.93
CA ALA A 358 13.93 -16.78 19.73
C ALA A 358 12.51 -16.21 19.45
N ARG A 359 11.46 -16.91 19.88
CA ARG A 359 10.08 -16.40 19.81
C ARG A 359 9.79 -15.30 20.84
N ARG A 360 10.42 -15.35 22.01
CA ARG A 360 10.33 -14.29 23.02
C ARG A 360 11.05 -13.04 22.55
N ASP A 361 12.26 -13.20 22.00
CA ASP A 361 13.07 -12.10 21.49
C ASP A 361 12.39 -11.38 20.32
N LEU A 362 11.78 -12.13 19.39
CA LEU A 362 11.00 -11.54 18.30
C LEU A 362 9.72 -10.84 18.79
N ALA A 363 9.05 -11.39 19.81
CA ALA A 363 7.88 -10.75 20.40
C ALA A 363 8.23 -9.46 21.14
N GLU A 364 9.40 -9.43 21.79
CA GLU A 364 9.94 -8.25 22.46
C GLU A 364 10.36 -7.18 21.46
N ALA A 365 11.13 -7.52 20.43
CA ALA A 365 11.49 -6.62 19.33
C ALA A 365 10.26 -6.01 18.64
N ARG A 366 9.19 -6.80 18.43
CA ARG A 366 7.92 -6.30 17.88
C ARG A 366 7.22 -5.32 18.83
N ARG A 367 7.27 -5.54 20.14
CA ARG A 367 6.71 -4.61 21.14
C ARG A 367 7.50 -3.31 21.18
N GLU A 368 8.82 -3.39 21.08
CA GLU A 368 9.70 -2.23 21.04
C GLU A 368 9.50 -1.39 19.78
N LEU A 369 9.42 -2.02 18.60
CA LEU A 369 9.11 -1.34 17.35
C LEU A 369 7.73 -0.66 17.38
N ALA A 370 6.71 -1.35 17.91
CA ALA A 370 5.38 -0.76 18.11
C ALA A 370 5.39 0.39 19.13
N ALA A 371 6.23 0.33 20.16
CA ALA A 371 6.42 1.43 21.11
C ALA A 371 7.15 2.61 20.47
N ALA A 372 8.18 2.38 19.66
CA ALA A 372 8.92 3.39 18.92
C ALA A 372 8.03 4.12 17.91
N ARG A 373 7.23 3.38 17.11
CA ARG A 373 6.24 3.95 16.19
C ARG A 373 5.21 4.81 16.90
N ARG A 374 4.74 4.39 18.09
CA ARG A 374 3.84 5.20 18.95
C ARG A 374 4.53 6.46 19.48
N ARG A 375 5.81 6.40 19.86
CA ARG A 375 6.60 7.58 20.28
C ARG A 375 6.77 8.58 19.14
N LEU A 376 7.11 8.10 17.94
CA LEU A 376 7.25 8.94 16.75
C LEU A 376 5.92 9.62 16.38
N THR A 377 4.81 8.87 16.42
CA THR A 377 3.47 9.41 16.19
C THR A 377 3.11 10.49 17.23
N ARG A 378 3.44 10.27 18.51
CA ARG A 378 3.24 11.27 19.57
C ARG A 378 4.11 12.51 19.37
N GLN A 379 5.37 12.34 18.96
CA GLN A 379 6.27 13.45 18.64
C GLN A 379 5.76 14.27 17.45
N ARG A 380 5.35 13.61 16.34
CA ARG A 380 4.73 14.27 15.19
C ARG A 380 3.47 15.06 15.59
N ARG A 381 2.59 14.49 16.42
CA ARG A 381 1.41 15.20 16.96
C ARG A 381 1.80 16.39 17.85
N ARG A 382 2.89 16.29 18.62
CA ARG A 382 3.38 17.38 19.47
C ARG A 382 3.95 18.51 18.63
N ILE A 383 4.71 18.20 17.58
CA ILE A 383 5.24 19.17 16.61
C ILE A 383 4.08 19.86 15.88
N ALA A 384 3.08 19.11 15.42
CA ALA A 384 1.89 19.68 14.79
C ALA A 384 1.09 20.60 15.74
N ARG A 385 0.96 20.24 17.03
CA ARG A 385 0.35 21.11 18.05
C ARG A 385 1.15 22.39 18.27
N LEU A 386 2.49 22.31 18.29
CA LEU A 386 3.36 23.49 18.44
C LEU A 386 3.25 24.42 17.22
N ARG A 387 3.16 23.88 16.00
CA ARG A 387 2.90 24.64 14.77
C ARG A 387 1.53 25.34 14.76
N ARG A 388 0.54 24.78 15.45
CA ARG A 388 -0.82 25.35 15.60
C ARG A 388 -0.97 26.28 16.81
N THR A 389 0.08 26.44 17.63
CA THR A 389 0.01 27.31 18.80
C THR A 389 0.41 28.73 18.40
N PRO A 390 -0.43 29.76 18.62
CA PRO A 390 -0.08 31.13 18.30
C PRO A 390 1.25 31.54 18.95
N LEU A 391 2.13 32.20 18.18
CA LEU A 391 3.48 32.57 18.60
C LEU A 391 3.51 33.29 19.97
N TRP A 392 2.48 34.06 20.31
CA TRP A 392 2.35 34.73 21.60
C TRP A 392 2.22 33.75 22.79
N ARG A 393 1.57 32.59 22.64
CA ARG A 393 1.46 31.56 23.70
C ARG A 393 2.79 30.83 23.89
N VAL A 394 3.50 30.55 22.81
CA VAL A 394 4.86 29.97 22.85
C VAL A 394 5.82 30.94 23.52
N ARG A 395 5.78 32.23 23.12
CA ARG A 395 6.56 33.32 23.73
C ARG A 395 6.25 33.46 25.22
N ARG A 396 4.98 33.41 25.65
CA ARG A 396 4.59 33.46 27.07
C ARG A 396 5.11 32.28 27.90
N LEU A 397 5.15 31.08 27.32
CA LEU A 397 5.67 29.87 27.96
C LEU A 397 7.20 29.92 28.09
N VAL A 398 7.89 30.38 27.06
CA VAL A 398 9.35 30.60 27.07
C VAL A 398 9.70 31.72 28.06
N ASP A 399 8.96 32.83 28.08
CA ASP A 399 9.16 33.98 28.99
C ASP A 399 8.96 33.57 30.46
N ARG A 400 7.94 32.73 30.74
CA ARG A 400 7.73 32.14 32.09
C ARG A 400 8.84 31.18 32.52
N ARG A 401 9.42 30.41 31.60
CA ARG A 401 10.54 29.50 31.89
C ARG A 401 11.85 30.27 32.05
N ALA A 402 12.10 31.27 31.22
CA ALA A 402 13.26 32.15 31.30
C ALA A 402 13.28 32.91 32.65
N ARG A 403 12.15 33.42 33.12
CA ARG A 403 12.02 34.02 34.47
C ARG A 403 12.35 33.07 35.62
N ARG A 404 12.12 31.77 35.45
CA ARG A 404 12.38 30.77 36.50
C ARG A 404 13.83 30.27 36.51
N LEU A 405 14.53 30.35 35.38
CA LEU A 405 15.84 29.73 35.19
C LEU A 405 16.99 30.73 35.09
N LEU A 406 16.72 32.01 34.80
CA LEU A 406 17.75 33.04 34.68
C LEU A 406 17.78 33.96 35.90
N PRO A 407 18.97 34.36 36.38
CA PRO A 407 19.12 35.45 37.34
C PRO A 407 18.47 36.74 36.84
N GLU A 408 17.86 37.50 37.73
CA GLU A 408 17.04 38.70 37.43
C GLU A 408 17.71 39.71 36.47
N ARG A 409 19.03 39.91 36.59
CA ARG A 409 19.80 40.81 35.70
C ARG A 409 19.90 40.28 34.26
N ALA A 410 20.07 38.97 34.08
CA ALA A 410 20.17 38.32 32.76
C ALA A 410 18.81 38.28 32.05
N TYR A 411 17.72 38.03 32.78
CA TYR A 411 16.37 38.08 32.24
C TYR A 411 15.99 39.49 31.73
N ARG A 412 16.36 40.55 32.48
CA ARG A 412 16.10 41.94 32.07
C ARG A 412 16.87 42.35 30.80
N LEU A 413 18.12 41.89 30.64
CA LEU A 413 18.93 42.10 29.42
C LEU A 413 18.32 41.40 28.21
N LEU A 414 17.89 40.14 28.37
CA LEU A 414 17.28 39.34 27.29
C LEU A 414 15.95 39.94 26.79
N ARG A 415 15.21 40.61 27.67
CA ARG A 415 13.97 41.34 27.30
C ARG A 415 14.22 42.64 26.53
N ARG A 416 15.36 43.31 26.75
CA ARG A 416 15.73 44.55 26.01
C ARG A 416 16.14 44.26 24.57
N PHE A 417 16.64 43.07 24.27
CA PHE A 417 17.03 42.65 22.92
C PHE A 417 15.89 42.03 22.09
N THR A 418 14.74 41.73 22.71
CA THR A 418 13.63 41.01 22.06
C THR A 418 12.32 41.79 22.02
N ALA A 419 12.32 43.04 22.49
CA ALA A 419 11.26 44.03 22.22
C ALA A 419 11.53 44.66 20.86
#